data_AF-A0A9D4HEU0-F1
#
_entry.id   AF-A0A9D4HEU0-F1
#
_cell.length_a   1.000
_cell.length_b   1.000
_cell.length_c   1.000
_cell.angle_alpha   90.00
_cell.angle_beta   90.00
_cell.angle_gamma   90.00
#
_symmetry.space_group_name_H-M   'P 1'
#
loop_
_entity.id
_entity.type
_entity.pdbx_description
1 polymer ?
#
loop_
_entity_poly.entity_id
_entity_poly.type
_entity_poly.pdbx_seq_one_letter_code
_entity_poly.pdbx_strand_id
1 'polypeptide(L)'
;MRVTSNVFQCRVTSNGFQCRVTSNGFKCRVTSRGFQCRVTRNGFQCLVTRNGFQCESLATCSNAESLATGSNAESLATGSNAESLGTGSNAESLATGFNAESLATGSNAESLETGSNAESQQLVPMPNH
;
A
#
# COMPACT_ATOMS: atom_id res chain seq x y z
N MET A 1 5.20 4.32 -16.64
CA MET A 1 3.99 4.74 -17.40
C MET A 1 3.25 5.81 -16.60
N ARG A 2 2.82 6.90 -17.24
CA ARG A 2 1.99 7.94 -16.59
C ARG A 2 0.55 7.76 -17.05
N VAL A 3 -0.36 7.55 -16.10
CA VAL A 3 -1.78 7.32 -16.39
C VAL A 3 -2.60 8.44 -15.77
N THR A 4 -3.47 9.03 -16.59
CA THR A 4 -4.44 10.05 -16.19
C THR A 4 -5.84 9.56 -16.54
N SER A 5 -6.43 8.69 -15.72
CA SER A 5 -7.81 8.20 -15.87
C SER A 5 -8.43 7.91 -14.50
N ASN A 6 -9.74 8.15 -14.35
CA ASN A 6 -10.46 8.05 -13.07
C ASN A 6 -10.65 6.62 -12.53
N VAL A 7 -10.45 5.61 -13.39
CA VAL A 7 -10.34 4.20 -13.00
C VAL A 7 -9.37 3.55 -13.97
N PHE A 8 -8.26 3.03 -13.47
CA PHE A 8 -7.29 2.32 -14.31
C PHE A 8 -6.82 1.03 -13.65
N GLN A 9 -6.91 -0.06 -14.42
CA GLN A 9 -6.37 -1.35 -14.04
C GLN A 9 -5.09 -1.59 -14.83
N CYS A 10 -3.95 -1.55 -14.13
CA CYS A 10 -2.66 -1.88 -14.73
C CYS A 10 -2.37 -3.35 -14.43
N ARG A 11 -2.21 -4.18 -15.48
CA ARG A 11 -1.64 -5.52 -15.32
C ARG A 11 -0.21 -5.50 -15.85
N VAL A 12 0.75 -5.66 -14.96
CA VAL A 12 2.17 -5.67 -15.32
C VAL A 12 2.73 -7.08 -15.24
N THR A 13 3.25 -7.56 -16.36
CA THR A 13 3.88 -8.88 -16.50
C THR A 13 5.38 -8.80 -16.80
N SER A 14 5.98 -7.60 -16.83
CA SER A 14 7.40 -7.37 -17.10
C SER A 14 8.16 -6.89 -15.85
N ASN A 15 9.46 -7.22 -15.77
CA ASN A 15 10.32 -6.82 -14.66
C ASN A 15 10.62 -5.30 -14.69
N GLY A 16 10.70 -4.66 -13.51
CA GLY A 16 11.23 -3.29 -13.37
C GLY A 16 10.25 -2.20 -13.82
N PHE A 17 8.99 -2.25 -13.40
CA PHE A 17 7.98 -1.30 -13.84
C PHE A 17 7.65 -0.28 -12.76
N GLN A 18 7.76 1.00 -13.11
CA GLN A 18 7.24 2.11 -12.30
C GLN A 18 5.94 2.64 -12.89
N CYS A 19 4.84 2.51 -12.13
CA CYS A 19 3.59 3.19 -12.45
C CYS A 19 3.49 4.46 -11.61
N ARG A 20 3.32 5.60 -12.28
CA ARG A 20 2.99 6.86 -11.61
C ARG A 20 1.60 7.28 -12.01
N VAL A 21 0.71 7.33 -11.03
CA VAL A 21 -0.70 7.63 -11.25
C VAL A 21 -1.04 8.94 -10.56
N THR A 22 -1.65 9.84 -11.32
CA THR A 22 -2.05 11.18 -10.84
C THR A 22 -3.57 11.36 -10.82
N SER A 23 -4.32 10.26 -10.92
CA SER A 23 -5.78 10.20 -10.96
C SER A 23 -6.32 9.31 -9.84
N ASN A 24 -7.59 9.48 -9.50
CA ASN A 24 -8.25 8.68 -8.45
C ASN A 24 -8.42 7.22 -8.91
N GLY A 25 -8.48 6.27 -7.96
CA GLY A 25 -9.01 4.93 -8.18
C GLY A 25 -8.16 4.03 -9.06
N PHE A 26 -6.97 3.67 -8.61
CA PHE A 26 -6.07 2.79 -9.37
C PHE A 26 -5.88 1.44 -8.68
N LYS A 27 -6.01 0.37 -9.47
CA LYS A 27 -5.67 -0.99 -9.05
C LYS A 27 -4.56 -1.51 -9.95
N CYS A 28 -3.39 -1.83 -9.39
CA CYS A 28 -2.42 -2.60 -10.13
C CYS A 28 -2.32 -4.02 -9.61
N ARG A 29 -2.45 -4.95 -10.55
CA ARG A 29 -2.13 -6.34 -10.33
C ARG A 29 -0.83 -6.66 -11.04
N VAL A 30 0.18 -6.98 -10.26
CA VAL A 30 1.53 -7.27 -10.76
C VAL A 30 1.80 -8.75 -10.64
N THR A 31 2.37 -9.32 -11.69
CA THR A 31 2.81 -10.72 -11.70
C THR A 31 4.32 -10.86 -11.96
N SER A 32 5.09 -9.76 -11.98
CA SER A 32 6.52 -9.72 -12.35
C SER A 32 7.39 -8.84 -11.41
N ARG A 33 8.74 -9.00 -11.47
CA ARG A 33 9.68 -8.53 -10.43
C ARG A 33 9.84 -7.00 -10.42
N GLY A 34 10.04 -6.41 -9.24
CA GLY A 34 10.46 -5.01 -9.09
C GLY A 34 9.42 -4.00 -9.57
N PHE A 35 8.31 -3.88 -8.85
CA PHE A 35 7.25 -2.94 -9.18
C PHE A 35 7.13 -1.88 -8.08
N GLN A 36 7.23 -0.62 -8.49
CA GLN A 36 6.99 0.52 -7.60
C GLN A 36 5.81 1.31 -8.14
N CYS A 37 4.85 1.59 -7.26
CA CYS A 37 3.62 2.25 -7.62
C CYS A 37 3.44 3.50 -6.79
N ARG A 38 3.57 4.65 -7.44
CA ARG A 38 3.48 5.94 -6.77
C ARG A 38 2.23 6.68 -7.20
N VAL A 39 1.32 6.89 -6.26
CA VAL A 39 0.08 7.64 -6.50
C VAL A 39 0.09 8.93 -5.69
N THR A 40 -0.61 9.93 -6.20
CA THR A 40 -0.66 11.29 -5.62
C THR A 40 -2.10 11.79 -5.45
N ARG A 41 -3.09 10.90 -5.55
CA ARG A 41 -4.54 11.16 -5.40
C ARG A 41 -5.26 9.92 -4.84
N ASN A 42 -6.54 10.06 -4.49
CA ASN A 42 -7.29 9.09 -3.66
C ASN A 42 -7.36 7.66 -4.23
N GLY A 43 -7.24 6.68 -3.32
CA GLY A 43 -7.61 5.28 -3.54
C GLY A 43 -6.63 4.50 -4.40
N PHE A 44 -5.73 3.76 -3.77
CA PHE A 44 -4.79 2.89 -4.45
C PHE A 44 -4.73 1.48 -3.86
N GLN A 45 -4.76 0.47 -4.73
CA GLN A 45 -4.58 -0.93 -4.36
C GLN A 45 -3.48 -1.60 -5.21
N CYS A 46 -2.41 -2.02 -4.53
CA CYS A 46 -1.30 -2.79 -5.07
C CYS A 46 -1.44 -4.26 -4.68
N LEU A 47 -1.62 -5.16 -5.66
CA LEU A 47 -1.67 -6.59 -5.40
C LEU A 47 -0.58 -7.33 -6.17
N VAL A 48 0.39 -7.90 -5.45
CA VAL A 48 1.41 -8.82 -5.98
C VAL A 48 1.11 -10.25 -5.54
N THR A 49 1.25 -11.20 -6.45
CA THR A 49 0.79 -12.60 -6.28
C THR A 49 1.91 -13.66 -6.35
N ARG A 50 3.20 -13.26 -6.36
CA ARG A 50 4.34 -14.20 -6.31
C ARG A 50 5.29 -13.86 -5.15
N ASN A 51 6.07 -14.85 -4.70
CA ASN A 51 6.99 -14.74 -3.57
C ASN A 51 8.34 -14.10 -3.94
N GLY A 52 8.82 -13.15 -3.14
CA GLY A 52 10.10 -12.42 -3.32
C GLY A 52 9.98 -11.03 -3.97
N PHE A 53 8.89 -10.30 -3.75
CA PHE A 53 8.59 -9.04 -4.42
C PHE A 53 8.33 -7.91 -3.42
N GLN A 54 8.80 -6.71 -3.74
CA GLN A 54 8.48 -5.47 -3.05
C GLN A 54 7.27 -4.82 -3.70
N CYS A 55 6.30 -4.43 -2.89
CA CYS A 55 5.09 -3.76 -3.31
C CYS A 55 4.95 -2.48 -2.51
N GLU A 56 5.27 -1.35 -3.14
CA GLU A 56 5.18 -0.04 -2.50
C GLU A 56 3.92 0.69 -2.99
N SER A 57 3.19 1.27 -2.05
CA SER A 57 1.98 2.04 -2.30
C SER A 57 2.03 3.36 -1.52
N LEU A 58 1.76 4.46 -2.23
CA LEU A 58 1.73 5.79 -1.65
C LEU A 58 0.44 6.51 -2.06
N ALA A 59 -0.31 7.00 -1.07
CA ALA A 59 -1.47 7.86 -1.26
C ALA A 59 -1.28 9.18 -0.48
N THR A 60 -1.52 10.32 -1.14
CA THR A 60 -1.40 11.65 -0.51
C THR A 60 -2.57 12.55 -0.92
N CYS A 61 -3.55 12.72 -0.03
CA CYS A 61 -4.78 13.49 -0.27
C CYS A 61 -5.61 13.59 1.02
N SER A 62 -6.67 14.41 1.08
CA SER A 62 -7.49 14.57 2.29
C SER A 62 -8.06 13.26 2.84
N ASN A 63 -8.44 12.32 1.97
CA ASN A 63 -8.83 10.95 2.33
C ASN A 63 -7.88 9.98 1.60
N ALA A 64 -6.74 9.67 2.22
CA ALA A 64 -5.71 8.84 1.63
C ALA A 64 -5.89 7.38 2.04
N GLU A 65 -6.06 6.50 1.04
CA GLU A 65 -6.12 5.06 1.24
C GLU A 65 -5.03 4.39 0.44
N SER A 66 -4.19 3.62 1.12
CA SER A 66 -3.09 2.88 0.53
C SER A 66 -3.14 1.42 0.96
N LEU A 67 -2.96 0.52 -0.01
CA LEU A 67 -2.92 -0.92 0.22
C LEU A 67 -1.76 -1.54 -0.57
N ALA A 68 -0.89 -2.25 0.14
CA ALA A 68 0.15 -3.10 -0.43
C ALA A 68 -0.02 -4.56 0.00
N THR A 69 0.07 -5.47 -0.97
CA THR A 69 0.13 -6.92 -0.73
C THR A 69 1.29 -7.55 -1.49
N GLY A 70 2.15 -8.30 -0.79
CA GLY A 70 3.31 -8.98 -1.38
C GLY A 70 4.29 -9.50 -0.32
N SER A 71 5.37 -10.19 -0.69
CA SER A 71 6.33 -10.70 0.32
C SER A 71 6.97 -9.58 1.14
N ASN A 72 7.25 -8.44 0.52
CA ASN A 72 7.62 -7.19 1.18
C ASN A 72 6.57 -6.15 0.78
N ALA A 73 5.63 -5.82 1.65
CA ALA A 73 4.52 -4.93 1.36
C ALA A 73 4.67 -3.64 2.16
N GLU A 74 4.84 -2.51 1.46
CA GLU A 74 4.99 -1.19 2.07
C GLU A 74 3.82 -0.31 1.65
N SER A 75 3.07 0.17 2.64
CA SER A 75 1.93 1.04 2.42
C SER A 75 2.09 2.35 3.18
N LEU A 76 1.92 3.47 2.48
CA LEU A 76 1.99 4.80 3.05
C LEU A 76 0.79 5.64 2.63
N ALA A 77 0.01 6.08 3.62
CA ALA A 77 -1.09 7.01 3.42
C ALA A 77 -0.85 8.30 4.20
N THR A 78 -1.02 9.45 3.54
CA THR A 78 -0.89 10.78 4.16
C THR A 78 -2.09 11.64 3.80
N GLY A 79 -2.84 12.11 4.79
CA GLY A 79 -4.11 12.81 4.58
C GLY A 79 -4.72 13.40 5.84
N SER A 80 -5.91 14.00 5.75
CA SER A 80 -6.68 14.34 6.95
C SER A 80 -7.27 13.07 7.57
N ASN A 81 -7.76 12.16 6.73
CA ASN A 81 -8.08 10.78 7.04
C ASN A 81 -7.11 9.91 6.23
N ALA A 82 -6.27 9.14 6.90
CA ALA A 82 -5.23 8.33 6.27
C ALA A 82 -5.35 6.88 6.72
N GLU A 83 -5.55 5.98 5.78
CA GLU A 83 -5.66 4.54 6.01
C GLU A 83 -4.57 3.81 5.21
N SER A 84 -3.77 3.02 5.90
CA SER A 84 -2.66 2.28 5.30
C SER A 84 -2.67 0.81 5.70
N LEU A 85 -2.69 -0.08 4.71
CA LEU A 85 -2.72 -1.52 4.94
C LEU A 85 -1.60 -2.24 4.18
N GLY A 86 -0.77 -2.98 4.92
CA GLY A 86 0.36 -3.77 4.44
C GLY A 86 0.13 -5.24 4.77
N THR A 87 0.24 -6.10 3.77
CA THR A 87 -0.03 -7.53 3.91
C THR A 87 1.08 -8.34 3.24
N GLY A 88 1.86 -9.09 4.02
CA GLY A 88 3.07 -9.72 3.49
C GLY A 88 3.85 -10.59 4.46
N SER A 89 4.99 -11.13 4.03
CA SER A 89 5.92 -11.77 4.98
C SER A 89 6.64 -10.72 5.81
N ASN A 90 7.09 -9.64 5.15
CA ASN A 90 7.49 -8.38 5.76
C ASN A 90 6.47 -7.33 5.33
N ALA A 91 5.71 -6.78 6.27
CA ALA A 91 4.66 -5.82 5.98
C ALA A 91 4.92 -4.55 6.80
N GLU A 92 4.99 -3.41 6.13
CA GLU A 92 5.10 -2.11 6.76
C GLU A 92 3.93 -1.24 6.34
N SER A 93 3.34 -0.55 7.31
CA SER A 93 2.21 0.34 7.09
C SER A 93 2.35 1.59 7.90
N LEU A 94 2.35 2.74 7.21
CA LEU A 94 2.40 4.05 7.84
C LEU A 94 1.20 4.89 7.41
N ALA A 95 0.49 5.43 8.39
CA ALA A 95 -0.57 6.41 8.18
C ALA A 95 -0.24 7.74 8.88
N THR A 96 -0.42 8.85 8.17
CA THR A 96 -0.12 10.21 8.64
C THR A 96 -1.36 11.08 8.45
N GLY A 97 -1.97 11.57 9.52
CA GLY A 97 -3.17 12.39 9.39
C GLY A 97 -3.86 12.83 10.67
N PHE A 98 -5.00 13.52 10.58
CA PHE A 98 -5.80 13.83 11.77
C PHE A 98 -6.45 12.56 12.33
N ASN A 99 -7.06 11.76 11.46
CA ASN A 99 -7.49 10.40 11.73
C ASN A 99 -6.56 9.47 10.93
N ALA A 100 -5.70 8.74 11.62
CA ALA A 100 -4.71 7.88 11.00
C ALA A 100 -4.90 6.45 11.49
N GLU A 101 -5.07 5.53 10.55
CA GLU A 101 -5.17 4.09 10.82
C GLU A 101 -4.13 3.35 10.00
N SER A 102 -3.31 2.55 10.66
CA SER A 102 -2.38 1.67 9.98
C SER A 102 -2.49 0.24 10.49
N LEU A 103 -2.41 -0.71 9.56
CA LEU A 103 -2.45 -2.13 9.86
C LEU A 103 -1.43 -2.85 9.00
N ALA A 104 -0.50 -3.54 9.65
CA ALA A 104 0.43 -4.44 9.00
C ALA A 104 0.15 -5.88 9.44
N THR A 105 0.19 -6.81 8.48
CA THR A 105 -0.02 -8.24 8.73
C THR A 105 1.06 -9.05 8.06
N GLY A 106 1.73 -9.90 8.83
CA GLY A 106 2.88 -10.65 8.36
C GLY A 106 3.73 -11.27 9.44
N SER A 107 4.75 -12.02 9.04
CA SER A 107 5.74 -12.58 9.96
C SER A 107 6.58 -11.47 10.61
N ASN A 108 6.94 -10.45 9.84
CA ASN A 108 7.59 -9.23 10.30
C ASN A 108 6.68 -8.05 9.92
N ALA A 109 5.70 -7.76 10.76
CA ALA A 109 4.72 -6.70 10.53
C ALA A 109 5.01 -5.49 11.40
N GLU A 110 5.15 -4.30 10.81
CA GLU A 110 5.28 -3.03 11.50
C GLU A 110 4.19 -2.06 11.03
N SER A 111 3.43 -1.54 11.99
CA SER A 111 2.41 -0.52 11.78
C SER A 111 2.79 0.72 12.59
N LEU A 112 2.69 1.90 11.98
CA LEU A 112 2.93 3.17 12.63
C LEU A 112 1.89 4.18 12.17
N GLU A 113 1.33 4.93 13.11
CA GLU A 113 0.55 6.11 12.79
C GLU A 113 1.13 7.36 13.43
N THR A 114 0.88 8.49 12.78
CA THR A 114 1.11 9.79 13.38
C THR A 114 -0.10 10.67 13.11
N GLY A 115 -0.74 11.13 14.20
CA GLY A 115 -1.98 11.86 14.09
C GLY A 115 -2.59 12.25 15.43
N SER A 116 -3.64 13.09 15.37
CA SER A 116 -4.38 13.48 16.56
C SER A 116 -5.28 12.36 17.10
N ASN A 117 -5.81 11.53 16.19
CA ASN A 117 -6.57 10.31 16.47
C ASN A 117 -5.89 9.15 15.71
N ALA A 118 -4.77 8.69 16.23
CA ALA A 118 -4.02 7.55 15.69
C ALA A 118 -4.47 6.26 16.39
N GLU A 119 -4.90 5.25 15.62
CA GLU A 119 -5.22 3.91 16.12
C GLU A 119 -4.38 2.86 15.40
N SER A 120 -3.56 2.12 16.16
CA SER A 120 -2.72 1.04 15.64
C SER A 120 -3.29 -0.33 15.96
N GLN A 121 -3.39 -1.16 14.93
CA GLN A 121 -3.67 -2.57 15.10
C GLN A 121 -2.55 -3.38 14.46
N GLN A 122 -1.88 -4.20 15.28
CA GLN A 122 -0.87 -5.14 14.81
C GLN A 122 -1.41 -6.56 14.98
N LEU A 123 -1.68 -7.22 13.86
CA LEU A 123 -2.09 -8.63 13.84
C LEU A 123 -0.91 -9.49 13.44
N VAL A 124 -0.17 -9.95 14.45
CA VAL A 124 0.84 -10.98 14.27
C VAL A 124 0.10 -12.32 14.17
N PRO A 125 0.30 -13.11 13.09
CA PRO A 125 -0.30 -14.44 13.03
C PRO A 125 0.18 -15.26 14.23
N MET A 126 -0.76 -15.78 15.02
CA MET A 126 -0.43 -16.63 16.17
C MET A 126 0.44 -17.80 15.69
N PRO A 127 1.54 -18.13 16.39
CA PRO A 127 2.28 -19.35 16.08
C PRO A 127 1.34 -20.53 16.31
N ASN A 128 1.03 -21.27 15.23
CA ASN A 128 0.32 -22.55 15.34
C ASN A 128 1.18 -23.47 16.21
N HIS A 129 0.70 -23.80 17.41
CA HIS A 129 1.26 -24.83 18.27
C HIS A 129 0.32 -26.02 18.36
#